data_AF-A0A2E3X765-F1
#
_entry.id   AF-A0A2E3X765-F1
#
_cell.length_a   1.000
_cell.length_b   1.000
_cell.length_c   1.000
_cell.angle_alpha   90.00
_cell.angle_beta   90.00
_cell.angle_gamma   90.00
#
_symmetry.space_group_name_H-M   'P 1'
#
loop_
_entity.id
_entity.type
_entity.pdbx_description
1 polymer ?
#
loop_
_entity_poly.entity_id
_entity_poly.type
_entity_poly.pdbx_seq_one_letter_code
_entity_poly.pdbx_strand_id
1 'polypeptide(L)' 'KQVLREIDVECTAQTMPEVAVAHVAHLEAGNVLKVKHLELPQGAHATADDEAVVASCLLSDQKLEDATDIGTKATESNDE' A
#
# COMPACT_ATOMS: atom_id res chain seq x y z
N LYS A 1 11.22 3.88 0.28
CA LYS A 1 11.19 2.74 1.21
C LYS A 1 10.13 1.75 0.74
N GLN A 2 10.46 0.47 0.63
CA GLN A 2 9.47 -0.58 0.38
C GLN A 2 8.81 -0.98 1.70
N VAL A 3 7.48 -1.06 1.72
CA VAL A 3 6.67 -1.36 2.92
C VAL A 3 6.07 -2.76 2.82
N LEU A 4 5.54 -3.12 1.65
CA LEU A 4 4.99 -4.44 1.37
C LEU A 4 5.92 -5.17 0.38
N ARG A 5 6.39 -6.35 0.76
CA ARG A 5 7.28 -7.17 -0.08
C ARG A 5 6.53 -8.23 -0.88
N GLU A 6 5.50 -8.79 -0.28
CA GLU A 6 4.72 -9.92 -0.80
C GLU A 6 3.24 -9.54 -0.71
N ILE A 7 2.44 -10.00 -1.67
CA ILE A 7 1.02 -9.73 -1.76
C ILE A 7 0.30 -10.99 -2.20
N ASP A 8 -0.80 -11.30 -1.52
CA ASP A 8 -1.70 -12.37 -1.90
C ASP A 8 -2.60 -11.91 -3.05
N VAL A 9 -2.72 -12.78 -4.06
CA VAL A 9 -3.55 -12.53 -5.24
C VAL A 9 -4.48 -13.70 -5.48
N GLU A 10 -5.74 -13.40 -5.80
CA GLU A 10 -6.70 -14.35 -6.31
C GLU A 10 -6.61 -14.38 -7.84
N CYS A 11 -6.42 -15.58 -8.40
CA CYS A 11 -6.35 -15.79 -9.84
C CYS A 11 -6.76 -17.22 -10.19
N THR A 12 -7.07 -17.45 -11.47
CA THR A 12 -7.21 -18.82 -11.98
C THR A 12 -5.84 -19.41 -12.26
N ALA A 13 -5.73 -20.74 -12.30
CA ALA A 13 -4.47 -21.41 -12.63
C ALA A 13 -3.88 -20.98 -14.01
N GLN A 14 -4.73 -20.52 -14.94
CA GLN A 14 -4.30 -20.03 -16.25
C GLN A 14 -3.83 -18.56 -16.23
N THR A 15 -4.18 -17.81 -15.19
CA THR A 15 -3.87 -16.38 -15.04
C THR A 15 -2.88 -16.10 -13.92
N MET A 16 -2.20 -17.15 -13.42
CA MET A 16 -1.22 -17.02 -12.34
C MET A 16 -0.05 -16.13 -12.76
N PRO A 17 0.14 -14.96 -12.10
CA PRO A 17 1.21 -14.05 -12.45
C PRO A 17 2.56 -14.59 -12.00
N GLU A 18 3.59 -14.46 -12.84
CA GLU A 18 4.97 -14.71 -12.42
C GLU A 18 5.55 -13.52 -11.63
N VAL A 19 5.09 -12.30 -11.93
CA VAL A 19 5.57 -11.04 -11.33
C VAL A 19 4.43 -10.02 -11.24
N ALA A 20 4.37 -9.27 -10.13
CA ALA A 20 3.53 -8.07 -10.00
C ALA A 20 4.41 -6.82 -10.16
N VAL A 21 4.02 -5.91 -11.08
CA VAL A 21 4.84 -4.74 -11.41
C VAL A 21 4.36 -3.51 -10.64
N ALA A 22 5.30 -2.85 -9.96
CA ALA A 22 5.08 -1.62 -9.21
C ALA A 22 5.85 -0.45 -9.86
N HIS A 23 5.14 0.45 -10.53
CA HIS A 23 5.75 1.63 -11.14
C HIS A 23 6.00 2.73 -10.11
N VAL A 24 7.26 2.91 -9.71
CA VAL A 24 7.69 3.96 -8.76
C VAL A 24 8.24 5.23 -9.44
N ALA A 25 8.33 5.25 -10.77
CA ALA A 25 8.97 6.35 -11.52
C ALA A 25 8.30 7.72 -11.29
N HIS A 26 6.99 7.74 -11.03
CA HIS A 26 6.21 8.96 -10.78
C HIS A 26 5.88 9.15 -9.28
N LEU A 27 6.52 8.40 -8.38
CA LEU A 27 6.25 8.51 -6.95
C LEU A 27 7.01 9.72 -6.37
N GLU A 28 6.30 10.83 -6.21
CA GLU A 28 6.85 12.06 -5.65
C GLU A 28 7.21 11.94 -4.16
N ALA A 29 8.11 12.80 -3.70
CA ALA A 29 8.53 12.83 -2.31
C ALA A 29 7.36 13.19 -1.38
N GLY A 30 7.14 12.38 -0.34
CA GLY A 30 5.97 12.45 0.55
C GLY A 30 4.80 11.57 0.12
N ASN A 31 4.79 11.05 -1.12
CA ASN A 31 3.71 10.21 -1.61
C ASN A 31 3.91 8.72 -1.34
N VAL A 32 2.81 7.98 -1.45
CA VAL A 32 2.74 6.53 -1.26
C VAL A 32 2.14 5.84 -2.49
N LEU A 33 2.70 4.68 -2.82
CA LEU A 33 2.16 3.74 -3.79
C LEU A 33 1.25 2.76 -3.03
N LYS A 34 0.02 2.60 -3.51
CA LYS A 34 -1.00 1.74 -2.90
C LYS A 34 -1.22 0.48 -3.72
N VAL A 35 -1.85 -0.54 -3.15
CA VAL A 35 -2.16 -1.82 -3.82
C VAL A 35 -2.95 -1.60 -5.11
N LYS A 36 -3.94 -0.70 -5.10
CA LYS A 36 -4.72 -0.35 -6.30
C LYS A 36 -3.92 0.26 -7.46
N HIS A 37 -2.68 0.69 -7.21
CA HIS A 37 -1.78 1.23 -8.23
C HIS A 37 -0.85 0.15 -8.81
N LEU A 38 -0.93 -1.10 -8.34
CA LEU A 38 -0.19 -2.22 -8.90
C LEU A 38 -0.81 -2.66 -10.23
N GLU A 39 0.05 -2.90 -11.22
CA GLU A 39 -0.40 -3.50 -12.46
C GLU A 39 -0.42 -5.02 -12.31
N LEU A 40 -1.64 -5.56 -12.20
CA LEU A 40 -1.91 -6.99 -12.20
C LEU A 40 -2.42 -7.43 -13.58
N PRO A 41 -2.00 -8.61 -14.08
CA PRO A 41 -2.49 -9.11 -15.34
C PRO A 41 -3.98 -9.44 -15.28
N GLN A 42 -4.62 -9.51 -16.45
CA GLN A 42 -6.05 -9.78 -16.55
C GLN A 42 -6.41 -11.10 -15.85
N GLY A 43 -7.39 -11.04 -14.94
CA GLY A 43 -7.85 -12.21 -14.19
C GLY A 43 -6.99 -12.55 -12.96
N ALA A 44 -6.12 -11.66 -12.53
CA ALA A 44 -5.50 -11.67 -11.21
C ALA A 44 -5.92 -10.41 -10.43
N HIS A 45 -6.33 -10.60 -9.18
CA HIS A 45 -6.79 -9.52 -8.31
C HIS A 45 -6.09 -9.62 -6.96
N ALA A 46 -5.68 -8.48 -6.40
CA ALA A 46 -5.15 -8.44 -5.04
C ALA A 46 -6.25 -8.77 -4.03
N THR A 47 -5.92 -9.57 -3.01
CA THR A 47 -6.83 -9.80 -1.88
C THR A 47 -6.59 -8.82 -0.73
N ALA A 48 -5.43 -8.16 -0.73
CA ALA A 48 -5.11 -7.08 0.18
C ALA A 48 -5.99 -5.84 -0.08
N ASP A 49 -6.16 -5.01 0.95
CA ASP A 49 -6.93 -3.77 0.84
C ASP A 49 -6.32 -2.80 -0.19
N ASP A 50 -7.17 -2.23 -1.04
CA ASP A 50 -6.77 -1.34 -2.14
C ASP A 50 -6.01 -0.09 -1.67
N GLU A 51 -6.28 0.37 -0.44
CA GLU A 51 -5.63 1.53 0.16
C GLU A 51 -4.33 1.17 0.90
N ALA A 52 -4.01 -0.12 1.05
CA ALA A 52 -2.78 -0.57 1.70
C ALA A 52 -1.53 -0.07 0.95
N VAL A 53 -0.52 0.35 1.71
CA VAL A 53 0.70 0.96 1.16
C VAL A 53 1.73 -0.10 0.78
N VAL A 54 2.13 -0.09 -0.49
CA VAL A 54 3.16 -0.98 -1.04
C VAL A 54 4.56 -0.36 -0.88
N ALA A 55 4.69 0.92 -1.19
CA ALA A 55 5.95 1.65 -1.11
C ALA A 55 5.70 3.13 -0.79
N SER A 56 6.68 3.79 -0.19
CA SER A 56 6.63 5.22 0.11
C SER A 56 7.92 5.91 -0.33
N CYS A 57 7.80 7.11 -0.90
CA CYS A 57 8.94 7.95 -1.20
C CYS A 57 9.11 8.95 -0.06
N LEU A 58 10.00 8.64 0.88
CA LEU A 58 10.25 9.51 2.03
C LEU A 58 11.25 10.60 1.64
N LEU A 59 10.99 11.83 2.06
CA LEU A 59 11.97 12.89 2.05
C LEU A 59 13.16 12.45 2.91
N SER A 60 14.37 12.58 2.39
CA SER A 60 15.58 12.30 3.18
C SER A 60 15.61 13.26 4.37
N ASP A 61 15.71 12.68 5.56
CA ASP A 61 15.49 13.34 6.83
C ASP A 61 16.38 14.57 7.02
N GLN A 62 15.81 15.76 6.83
CA GLN A 62 16.02 16.84 7.79
C GLN A 62 14.89 16.73 8.81
N LYS A 63 15.08 15.85 9.81
CA LYS A 63 14.34 15.71 11.06
C LYS A 63 12.83 15.96 10.93
N LEU A 64 12.08 14.97 10.47
CA LEU A 64 10.62 15.00 10.59
C LEU A 64 10.18 14.09 11.75
N GLU A 65 10.12 14.68 12.94
CA GLU A 65 9.43 14.11 14.09
C GLU A 65 7.92 14.08 13.81
N ASP A 66 7.32 12.93 14.13
CA ASP A 66 5.88 12.65 14.24
C ASP A 66 5.00 12.68 12.97
N ALA A 67 4.72 11.49 12.44
CA ALA A 67 3.47 11.19 11.76
C ALA A 67 3.05 9.73 12.06
N THR A 68 2.93 9.40 13.35
CA THR A 68 2.09 8.29 13.81
C THR A 68 0.69 8.82 14.11
N ASP A 69 -0.05 9.18 13.07
CA ASP A 69 -1.50 9.37 13.19
C ASP A 69 -2.19 8.86 11.92
N ILE A 70 -2.39 7.54 11.89
CA ILE A 70 -3.39 6.93 11.02
C ILE A 70 -4.24 6.01 11.88
N GLY A 71 -5.28 6.61 12.46
CA GLY A 71 -6.59 5.97 12.63
C GLY A 71 -6.73 4.95 13.75
N THR A 72 -6.69 5.39 15.01
CA THR A 72 -7.45 4.72 16.08
C THR A 72 -8.68 5.58 16.39
N LYS A 73 -9.79 5.36 15.67
CA LYS A 73 -11.11 5.86 16.09
C LYS A 73 -11.82 4.75 16.87
N ALA A 74 -11.34 4.53 18.09
CA ALA A 74 -11.96 3.82 19.21
C ALA A 74 -11.88 4.83 20.37
N THR A 75 -12.90 5.18 21.15
CA THR A 75 -14.06 4.44 21.61
C THR A 75 -15.06 5.42 22.26
N GLU A 76 -16.34 5.07 22.20
CA GLU A 76 -17.35 5.18 23.28
C GLU A 76 -17.48 6.50 24.05
N SER A 77 -18.56 7.24 23.75
CA SER A 77 -19.10 8.29 24.62
C SER A 77 -19.99 7.65 25.68
N ASN A 78 -19.57 7.69 26.94
CA ASN A 78 -20.44 7.45 28.09
C ASN A 78 -20.06 8.46 29.17
N ASP A 79 -20.83 9.55 29.28
CA ASP A 79 -20.72 10.55 30.36
C ASP A 79 -22.10 10.73 31.00
N GLU A 80 -22.13 10.27 32.26
CA GLU A 80 -22.88 10.66 33.47
C GLU A 80 -24.32 11.19 33.39
#